data_AF-A0AAV6JWP9-F1
#
_entry.id   AF-A0AAV6JWP9-F1
#
_cell.length_a   1.000
_cell.length_b   1.000
_cell.length_c   1.000
_cell.angle_alpha   90.00
_cell.angle_beta   90.00
_cell.angle_gamma   90.00
#
_symmetry.space_group_name_H-M   'P 1'
#
loop_
_entity.id
_entity.type
_entity.pdbx_description
1 polymer ?
#
loop_
_entity_poly.entity_id
_entity_poly.type
_entity_poly.pdbx_seq_one_letter_code
_entity_poly.pdbx_strand_id
1 'polypeptide(L)'
;MNAHRVRNTILSLVSTQGDILDDPAAIEGEILGYYHNLLGSPFSQRRDACETLAAAIQKKVPLEFRDSLIGPVNEVEVLEALRSIHRDKAPRPDGFNSAFFQGNWNIVKEDFVAGIL
;
A
#
# COMPACT_ATOMS: atom_id res chain seq x y z
N MET A 1 -0.17 10.25 -43.00
CA MET A 1 -0.58 10.21 -41.58
C MET A 1 -1.26 8.88 -41.31
N ASN A 2 -0.78 8.08 -40.36
CA ASN A 2 -1.33 6.75 -40.07
C ASN A 2 -2.77 6.84 -39.55
N ALA A 3 -3.71 6.11 -40.17
CA ALA A 3 -5.14 6.13 -39.83
C ALA A 3 -5.42 5.80 -38.34
N HIS A 4 -4.58 4.96 -37.73
CA HIS A 4 -4.64 4.65 -36.30
C HIS A 4 -4.39 5.86 -35.40
N ARG A 5 -3.55 6.80 -35.84
CA ARG A 5 -3.18 7.98 -35.07
C ARG A 5 -4.32 9.01 -35.02
N VAL A 6 -5.06 9.14 -36.13
CA VAL A 6 -6.25 10.00 -36.22
C VAL A 6 -7.39 9.46 -35.36
N ARG A 7 -7.57 8.13 -35.31
CA ARG A 7 -8.65 7.50 -34.53
C ARG A 7 -8.50 7.65 -33.01
N ASN A 8 -7.26 7.81 -32.54
CA ASN A 8 -6.92 7.93 -31.11
C ASN A 8 -6.61 9.37 -30.69
N THR A 9 -6.89 10.37 -31.54
CA THR A 9 -6.68 11.78 -31.22
C THR A 9 -8.02 12.48 -31.08
N ILE A 10 -8.20 13.23 -30.01
CA ILE A 10 -9.36 14.12 -29.86
C ILE A 10 -9.10 15.34 -30.75
N LEU A 11 -9.90 15.49 -31.81
CA LEU A 11 -9.74 16.58 -32.78
C LEU A 11 -10.46 17.85 -32.35
N SER A 12 -11.51 17.72 -31.55
CA SER A 12 -12.26 18.85 -31.04
C SER A 12 -13.04 18.47 -29.79
N LEU A 13 -13.20 19.43 -28.88
CA LEU A 13 -13.92 19.29 -27.62
C LEU A 13 -14.75 20.56 -27.37
N VAL A 14 -15.95 20.40 -26.82
CA VAL A 14 -16.76 21.53 -26.37
C VAL A 14 -16.41 21.81 -24.92
N SER A 15 -15.95 23.03 -24.63
CA SER A 15 -15.59 23.47 -23.28
C SER A 15 -16.82 23.58 -22.38
N THR A 16 -16.57 23.69 -21.09
CA THR A 16 -17.60 23.97 -20.08
C THR A 16 -18.34 25.31 -20.29
N GLN A 17 -17.78 26.24 -21.07
CA GLN A 17 -18.43 27.51 -21.44
C GLN A 17 -19.21 27.43 -22.77
N GLY A 18 -19.19 26.28 -23.44
CA GLY A 18 -19.87 26.06 -24.71
C GLY A 18 -19.02 26.37 -25.96
N ASP A 19 -17.78 26.82 -25.79
CA ASP A 19 -16.86 27.10 -26.89
C ASP A 19 -16.28 25.81 -27.48
N ILE A 20 -16.10 25.77 -28.80
CA ILE A 20 -15.45 24.65 -29.49
C ILE A 20 -13.94 24.87 -29.46
N LEU A 21 -13.23 23.91 -28.87
CA LEU A 21 -11.77 23.84 -28.82
C LEU A 21 -11.28 22.83 -29.85
N ASP A 22 -10.35 23.23 -30.71
CA ASP A 22 -9.70 22.39 -31.73
C ASP A 22 -8.16 22.43 -31.65
N ASP A 23 -7.60 23.38 -30.89
CA ASP A 23 -6.19 23.40 -30.54
C ASP A 23 -5.86 22.31 -29.48
N PRO A 24 -4.88 21.43 -29.74
CA PRO A 24 -4.52 20.35 -28.82
C PRO A 24 -4.12 20.82 -27.42
N ALA A 25 -3.44 21.96 -27.28
CA ALA A 25 -3.03 22.49 -25.98
C ALA A 25 -4.24 23.04 -25.19
N ALA A 26 -5.18 23.69 -25.88
CA ALA A 26 -6.44 24.10 -25.29
C ALA A 26 -7.30 22.91 -24.84
N ILE A 27 -7.37 21.83 -25.65
CA ILE A 27 -8.07 20.59 -25.29
C ILE A 27 -7.44 19.94 -24.05
N GLU A 28 -6.11 19.83 -24.01
CA GLU A 28 -5.39 19.29 -22.84
C GLU A 28 -5.66 20.13 -21.59
N GLY A 29 -5.58 21.46 -21.69
CA GLY A 29 -5.86 22.38 -20.60
C GLY A 29 -7.28 22.27 -20.05
N GLU A 30 -8.29 22.20 -20.93
CA GLU A 30 -9.69 22.04 -20.51
C GLU A 30 -9.94 20.70 -19.82
N ILE A 31 -9.39 19.60 -20.35
CA ILE A 31 -9.52 18.27 -19.74
C ILE A 31 -8.85 18.24 -18.36
N LEU A 32 -7.61 18.73 -18.27
CA LEU A 32 -6.88 18.78 -17.00
C LEU A 32 -7.59 19.68 -15.99
N GLY A 33 -8.04 20.87 -16.40
CA GLY A 33 -8.77 21.80 -15.55
C GLY A 33 -10.07 21.20 -15.04
N TYR A 34 -10.85 20.57 -15.92
CA TYR A 34 -12.11 19.91 -15.58
C TYR A 34 -11.89 18.81 -14.54
N TYR A 35 -10.97 17.86 -14.80
CA TYR A 35 -10.74 16.75 -13.88
C TYR A 35 -10.00 17.17 -12.61
N HIS A 36 -9.14 18.19 -12.67
CA HIS A 36 -8.54 18.77 -11.47
C HIS A 36 -9.62 19.39 -10.57
N ASN A 37 -10.63 20.05 -11.12
CA ASN A 37 -11.71 20.61 -10.32
C ASN A 37 -12.72 19.55 -9.84
N LEU A 38 -12.95 18.51 -10.65
CA LEU A 38 -13.86 17.42 -10.31
C LEU A 38 -13.30 16.46 -9.26
N LEU A 39 -12.02 16.08 -9.40
CA LEU A 39 -11.36 15.06 -8.57
C LEU A 39 -10.37 15.66 -7.58
N GLY A 40 -9.84 16.85 -7.85
CA GLY A 40 -8.97 17.56 -6.94
C GLY A 40 -9.77 18.21 -5.82
N SER A 41 -9.25 18.10 -4.60
CA SER A 41 -9.68 18.90 -3.47
C SER A 41 -8.70 20.06 -3.31
N PRO A 42 -9.17 21.31 -3.12
CA PRO A 42 -8.30 22.43 -2.79
C PRO A 42 -7.46 22.06 -1.56
N PHE A 43 -6.15 22.34 -1.60
CA PHE A 43 -5.24 22.05 -0.48
C PHE A 43 -5.73 22.67 0.84
N SER A 44 -6.41 23.81 0.77
CA SER A 44 -7.04 24.50 1.90
C SER A 44 -8.23 23.77 2.54
N GLN A 45 -8.82 22.79 1.85
CA GLN A 45 -9.90 21.94 2.37
C GLN A 45 -9.41 20.55 2.80
N ARG A 46 -8.13 20.24 2.59
CA ARG A 46 -7.51 19.08 3.23
C ARG A 46 -7.37 19.40 4.70
N ARG A 47 -8.35 18.98 5.50
CA ARG A 47 -8.14 18.88 6.95
C ARG A 47 -6.89 18.06 7.15
N ASP A 48 -6.07 18.42 8.14
CA ASP A 48 -5.02 17.53 8.57
C ASP A 48 -5.68 16.19 8.94
N ALA A 49 -5.48 15.21 8.07
CA ALA A 49 -6.09 13.90 8.22
C ALA A 49 -5.62 13.30 9.55
N CYS A 50 -4.41 13.62 10.00
CA CYS A 50 -3.88 13.18 11.28
C CYS A 50 -4.65 13.80 12.44
N GLU A 51 -4.94 15.11 12.45
CA GLU A 51 -5.73 15.72 13.54
C GLU A 51 -7.17 15.20 13.55
N THR A 52 -7.79 15.10 12.37
CA THR A 52 -9.16 14.60 12.25
C THR A 52 -9.26 13.14 12.70
N LEU A 53 -8.31 12.29 12.29
CA LEU A 53 -8.25 10.89 12.71
C LEU A 53 -7.88 10.75 14.19
N ALA A 54 -6.97 11.57 14.71
CA ALA A 54 -6.59 11.56 16.12
C ALA A 54 -7.76 11.95 17.03
N ALA A 55 -8.61 12.89 16.59
CA ALA A 55 -9.85 13.25 17.29
C ALA A 55 -10.94 12.17 17.16
N ALA A 56 -11.04 11.49 16.01
CA ALA A 56 -12.03 10.45 15.77
C ALA A 56 -11.69 9.12 16.47
N ILE A 57 -10.41 8.77 16.60
CA ILE A 57 -9.97 7.51 17.21
C ILE A 57 -9.76 7.73 18.72
N GLN A 58 -10.84 7.54 19.48
CA GLN A 58 -10.82 7.66 20.94
C GLN A 58 -10.25 6.43 21.64
N LYS A 59 -10.48 5.23 21.08
CA LYS A 59 -9.95 3.98 21.64
C LYS A 59 -8.52 3.77 21.15
N LYS A 60 -7.57 4.15 22.00
CA LYS A 60 -6.14 3.90 21.76
C LYS A 60 -5.74 2.57 22.40
N VAL A 61 -4.74 1.94 21.80
CA VAL A 61 -4.06 0.78 22.37
C VAL A 61 -3.47 1.20 23.74
N PRO A 62 -3.66 0.41 24.81
CA PRO A 62 -3.05 0.67 26.11
C PRO A 62 -1.53 0.81 26.00
N LEU A 63 -0.91 1.63 26.87
CA LEU A 63 0.53 1.88 26.83
C LEU A 63 1.35 0.59 26.88
N GLU A 64 0.99 -0.34 27.76
CA GLU A 64 1.61 -1.67 27.87
C GLU A 64 1.59 -2.46 26.55
N PHE A 65 0.48 -2.42 25.81
CA PHE A 65 0.35 -3.15 24.55
C PHE A 65 1.07 -2.41 23.42
N ARG A 66 1.12 -1.07 23.48
CA ARG A 66 1.95 -0.28 22.58
C ARG A 66 3.42 -0.62 22.77
N ASP A 67 3.89 -0.64 24.01
CA ASP A 67 5.29 -0.92 24.36
C ASP A 67 5.67 -2.35 23.95
N SER A 68 4.76 -3.31 24.10
CA SER A 68 4.92 -4.66 23.56
C SER A 68 5.05 -4.67 22.03
N LEU A 69 4.18 -3.94 21.31
CA LEU A 69 4.21 -3.87 19.84
C LEU A 69 5.46 -3.21 19.26
N ILE A 70 6.09 -2.28 19.99
CA ILE A 70 7.31 -1.58 19.54
C ILE A 70 8.59 -2.16 20.16
N GLY A 71 8.45 -3.18 21.01
CA GLY A 71 9.57 -3.86 21.64
C GLY A 71 10.42 -4.62 20.63
N PRO A 72 11.66 -4.98 21.02
CA PRO A 72 12.47 -5.88 20.21
C PRO A 72 11.80 -7.26 20.13
N VAL A 73 11.89 -7.88 18.94
CA VAL A 73 11.44 -9.26 18.75
C VAL A 73 12.19 -10.18 19.70
N ASN A 74 11.50 -11.14 20.30
CA ASN A 74 12.10 -12.13 21.18
C ASN A 74 11.97 -13.56 20.65
N GLU A 75 12.75 -14.47 21.24
CA GLU A 75 12.78 -15.88 20.84
C GLU A 75 11.41 -16.58 20.90
N VAL A 76 10.58 -16.22 21.89
CA VAL A 76 9.25 -16.82 22.06
C VAL A 76 8.35 -16.43 20.88
N GLU A 77 8.38 -15.15 20.48
CA GLU A 77 7.64 -14.66 19.31
C GLU A 77 8.12 -15.33 18.02
N VAL A 78 9.43 -15.57 17.87
CA VAL A 78 9.99 -16.31 16.72
C VAL A 78 9.41 -17.72 16.65
N LEU A 79 9.36 -18.43 17.78
CA LEU A 79 8.81 -19.78 17.85
C LEU A 79 7.29 -19.80 17.60
N GLU A 80 6.55 -18.86 18.17
CA GLU A 80 5.10 -18.73 17.96
C GLU A 80 4.79 -18.41 16.51
N ALA A 81 5.53 -17.48 15.90
CA ALA A 81 5.42 -17.17 14.48
C ALA A 81 5.70 -18.41 13.63
N LEU A 82 6.77 -19.15 13.91
CA LEU A 82 7.08 -20.39 13.21
C LEU A 82 5.94 -21.42 13.33
N ARG A 83 5.37 -21.61 14.53
CA ARG A 83 4.25 -22.54 14.77
C ARG A 83 2.94 -22.10 14.13
N SER A 84 2.74 -20.80 13.91
CA SER A 84 1.55 -20.27 13.24
C SER A 84 1.50 -20.59 11.74
N ILE A 85 2.65 -20.92 11.14
CA ILE A 85 2.74 -21.26 9.72
C ILE A 85 2.22 -22.68 9.50
N HIS A 86 1.25 -22.84 8.60
CA HIS A 86 0.75 -24.16 8.22
C HIS A 86 1.90 -25.06 7.70
N ARG A 87 1.93 -26.33 8.11
CA ARG A 87 3.03 -27.27 7.79
C ARG A 87 3.19 -27.55 6.30
N ASP A 88 2.08 -27.57 5.57
CA ASP A 88 2.06 -27.86 4.12
C ASP A 88 2.32 -26.61 3.25
N LYS A 89 2.95 -25.57 3.81
CA LYS A 89 3.38 -24.43 2.98
C LYS A 89 4.47 -24.88 2.01
N ALA A 90 4.45 -24.27 0.82
CA ALA A 90 5.45 -24.55 -0.20
C ALA A 90 6.87 -24.25 0.33
N PRO A 91 7.87 -25.07 -0.04
CA PRO A 91 9.25 -24.85 0.36
C PRO A 91 9.81 -23.56 -0.27
N ARG A 92 10.82 -22.98 0.38
CA ARG A 92 11.60 -21.88 -0.19
C ARG A 92 12.62 -22.42 -1.21
N PRO A 93 13.41 -21.57 -1.89
CA PRO A 93 14.46 -22.03 -2.81
C PRO A 93 15.50 -22.96 -2.18
N ASP A 94 15.60 -22.99 -0.85
CA ASP A 94 16.41 -23.91 -0.06
C ASP A 94 15.86 -25.36 -0.01
N GLY A 95 14.62 -25.58 -0.47
CA GLY A 95 13.94 -26.87 -0.45
C GLY A 95 13.27 -27.24 0.87
N PHE A 96 13.33 -26.39 1.90
CA PHE A 96 12.72 -26.65 3.21
C PHE A 96 11.39 -25.90 3.37
N ASN A 97 10.40 -26.58 3.95
CA ASN A 97 9.12 -25.99 4.33
C ASN A 97 9.03 -25.77 5.85
N SER A 98 7.94 -25.17 6.32
CA SER A 98 7.69 -24.92 7.74
C SER A 98 7.70 -26.19 8.60
N ALA A 99 7.26 -27.34 8.05
CA ALA A 99 7.26 -28.61 8.76
C ALA A 99 8.66 -29.05 9.18
N PHE A 100 9.68 -28.79 8.34
CA PHE A 100 11.07 -29.09 8.67
C PHE A 100 11.53 -28.33 9.92
N PHE A 101 11.35 -27.01 9.94
CA PHE A 101 11.78 -26.15 11.04
C PHE A 101 10.99 -26.42 12.32
N GLN A 102 9.68 -26.65 12.21
CA GLN A 102 8.85 -27.02 13.36
C GLN A 102 9.23 -28.38 13.95
N GLY A 103 9.48 -29.38 13.11
CA GLY A 103 9.82 -30.74 13.54
C GLY A 103 11.23 -30.88 14.10
N ASN A 104 12.17 -30.09 13.59
CA ASN A 104 13.59 -30.14 13.99
C ASN A 104 13.99 -28.96 14.87
N TRP A 105 13.04 -28.26 15.50
CA TRP A 105 13.30 -27.04 16.25
C TRP A 105 14.44 -27.19 17.26
N ASN A 106 14.48 -28.30 18.01
CA ASN A 106 15.52 -28.55 19.01
C ASN A 106 16.95 -28.61 18.45
N ILE A 107 17.09 -28.80 17.13
CA ILE A 107 18.38 -28.87 16.42
C ILE A 107 18.70 -27.50 15.80
N VAL A 108 17.74 -26.89 15.11
CA VAL A 108 17.98 -25.67 14.31
C VAL A 108 17.74 -24.37 15.07
N LYS A 109 17.21 -24.43 16.30
CA LYS A 109 16.77 -23.27 17.08
C LYS A 109 17.82 -22.16 17.15
N GLU A 110 19.05 -22.49 17.54
CA GLU A 110 20.09 -21.48 17.81
C GLU A 110 20.40 -20.67 16.55
N ASP A 111 20.72 -21.34 15.44
CA ASP A 111 21.01 -20.70 14.15
C ASP A 111 19.79 -19.96 13.59
N PHE A 112 18.59 -20.53 13.74
CA PHE A 112 17.37 -19.94 13.22
C PHE A 112 17.00 -18.65 13.95
N VAL A 113 17.10 -18.63 15.28
CA VAL A 113 16.84 -17.45 16.10
C VAL A 113 17.89 -16.38 15.85
N ALA A 114 19.18 -16.76 15.77
CA ALA A 114 20.27 -15.85 15.45
C ALA A 114 20.18 -15.25 14.04
N GLY A 115 19.49 -15.91 13.10
CA GLY A 115 19.22 -15.37 11.77
C GLY A 115 18.07 -14.36 11.71
N ILE A 116 17.26 -14.25 12.77
CA ILE A 116 16.09 -13.36 12.84
C ILE A 116 16.33 -12.17 13.77
N LEU A 117 16.95 -12.41 14.92
CA LEU A 117 17.30 -11.39 15.91
C LEU A 117 18.62 -10.68 15.55
#